data_AF-I6UWE6-F1
#
_entry.id   AF-I6UWE6-F1
#
_cell.length_a   1.000
_cell.length_b   1.000
_cell.length_c   1.000
_cell.angle_alpha   90.00
_cell.angle_beta   90.00
_cell.angle_gamma   90.00
#
_symmetry.space_group_name_H-M   'P 1'
#
loop_
_entity.id
_entity.type
_entity.pdbx_description
1 polymer ?
#
loop_
_entity_poly.entity_id
_entity_poly.type
_entity_poly.pdbx_seq_one_letter_code
_entity_poly.pdbx_strand_id
1 'polypeptide(L)'
;LIGTWMVETRLGRRNTMVVTTLGTGLSILSFLKIGVGVGARISSMIVSLLATIMYAVIYSFTPELFPPSVRGTGYGISSALSRLSGMIAPIVVGRFIAILNIRSVLWISIISFFLSTVLMIKLSLIGTK
;
A
#
# COMPACT_ATOMS: atom_id res chain seq x y z
N LEU A 1 6.87 -6.70 -14.12
CA LEU A 1 6.27 -7.66 -15.08
C LEU A 1 4.77 -7.84 -14.82
N ILE A 2 4.31 -8.50 -13.74
CA ILE A 2 2.86 -8.64 -13.47
C ILE A 2 2.21 -7.30 -13.12
N GLY A 3 2.85 -6.46 -12.30
CA GLY A 3 2.30 -5.16 -11.92
C GLY A 3 2.26 -4.14 -13.06
N THR A 4 3.22 -4.19 -13.99
CA THR A 4 3.24 -3.37 -15.22
C THR A 4 2.14 -3.84 -16.19
N TRP A 5 1.92 -5.16 -16.30
CA TRP A 5 0.86 -5.74 -17.13
C TRP A 5 -0.56 -5.46 -16.59
N MET A 6 -0.76 -5.47 -15.26
CA MET A 6 -2.02 -5.06 -14.63
C MET A 6 -2.29 -3.55 -14.73
N VAL A 7 -1.25 -2.74 -14.88
CA VAL A 7 -1.34 -1.30 -15.11
C VAL A 7 -1.76 -0.99 -16.56
N GLU A 8 -1.37 -1.83 -17.52
CA GLU A 8 -1.74 -1.72 -18.94
C GLU A 8 -3.12 -2.31 -19.30
N THR A 9 -3.74 -3.09 -18.40
CA THR A 9 -5.08 -3.62 -18.62
C THR A 9 -6.17 -2.55 -18.36
N ARG A 10 -7.34 -2.69 -19.03
CA ARG A 10 -8.54 -1.82 -19.07
C ARG A 10 -9.03 -1.15 -17.78
N LEU A 11 -8.47 -1.49 -16.61
CA LEU A 11 -8.79 -0.87 -15.32
C LEU A 11 -8.16 0.53 -15.16
N GLY A 12 -7.09 0.85 -15.89
CA GLY A 12 -6.46 2.17 -15.83
C GLY A 12 -5.55 2.34 -14.60
N ARG A 13 -4.40 3.01 -14.80
CA ARG A 13 -3.31 3.22 -13.83
C ARG A 13 -3.76 3.62 -12.43
N ARG A 14 -4.80 4.44 -12.36
CA ARG A 14 -5.37 5.02 -11.15
C ARG A 14 -6.18 4.00 -10.34
N ASN A 15 -6.98 3.16 -11.00
CA ASN A 15 -7.79 2.15 -10.32
C ASN A 15 -6.93 0.96 -9.90
N THR A 16 -5.85 0.64 -10.63
CA THR A 16 -4.91 -0.42 -10.23
C THR A 16 -4.24 -0.12 -8.89
N MET A 17 -3.94 1.15 -8.61
CA MET A 17 -3.41 1.56 -7.29
C MET A 17 -4.45 1.34 -6.18
N VAL A 18 -5.71 1.74 -6.40
CA VAL A 18 -6.80 1.56 -5.42
C VAL A 18 -7.07 0.08 -5.14
N VAL A 19 -7.15 -0.75 -6.19
CA VAL A 19 -7.42 -2.20 -6.08
C VAL A 19 -6.30 -2.92 -5.34
N THR A 20 -5.03 -2.56 -5.58
CA THR A 20 -3.89 -3.21 -4.92
C THR A 20 -3.79 -2.85 -3.44
N THR A 21 -4.04 -1.58 -3.08
CA THR A 21 -4.12 -1.16 -1.67
C THR A 21 -5.31 -1.82 -0.94
N LEU A 22 -6.48 -1.88 -1.57
CA LEU A 22 -7.65 -2.59 -1.02
C LEU A 22 -7.41 -4.08 -0.84
N GLY A 23 -6.86 -4.73 -1.87
CA GLY A 23 -6.54 -6.15 -1.84
C GLY A 23 -5.56 -6.49 -0.72
N THR A 24 -4.60 -5.60 -0.44
CA THR A 24 -3.64 -5.77 0.65
C THR A 24 -4.34 -5.72 2.01
N GLY A 25 -5.24 -4.74 2.21
CA GLY A 25 -6.05 -4.65 3.43
C GLY A 25 -6.95 -5.87 3.64
N LEU A 26 -7.60 -6.37 2.58
CA LEU A 26 -8.43 -7.59 2.62
C LEU A 26 -7.60 -8.86 2.89
N SER A 27 -6.38 -8.93 2.36
CA SER A 27 -5.49 -10.07 2.59
C SER A 27 -5.00 -10.12 4.04
N ILE A 28 -4.69 -8.96 4.63
CA ILE A 28 -4.34 -8.85 6.07
C ILE A 28 -5.55 -9.19 6.95
N LEU A 29 -6.76 -8.77 6.58
CA LEU A 29 -8.00 -9.18 7.25
C LEU A 29 -8.20 -10.70 7.21
N SER A 30 -7.91 -11.32 6.07
CA SER A 30 -8.01 -12.77 5.89
C SER A 30 -6.97 -13.51 6.74
N PHE A 31 -5.74 -13.00 6.79
CA PHE A 31 -4.68 -13.49 7.68
C PHE A 31 -5.10 -13.47 9.15
N LEU A 32 -5.75 -12.39 9.60
CA LEU A 32 -6.21 -12.23 10.98
C LEU A 32 -7.32 -13.21 11.39
N LYS A 33 -8.20 -13.57 10.45
CA LYS A 33 -9.30 -14.52 10.70
C LYS A 33 -8.83 -15.98 10.70
N ILE A 34 -7.90 -16.32 9.82
CA ILE A 34 -7.48 -17.71 9.60
C ILE A 34 -6.52 -18.18 10.70
N GLY A 35 -5.67 -17.29 11.24
CA GLY A 35 -4.97 -17.47 12.51
C GLY A 35 -3.86 -18.54 12.58
N VAL A 36 -3.96 -19.67 11.87
CA VAL A 36 -2.96 -20.76 11.90
C VAL A 36 -3.07 -21.68 10.66
N GLY A 37 -1.94 -22.21 10.16
CA GLY A 37 -1.89 -23.23 9.11
C GLY A 37 -1.58 -22.72 7.70
N VAL A 38 -1.97 -23.50 6.68
CA VAL A 38 -1.66 -23.21 5.26
C VAL A 38 -2.28 -21.88 4.80
N GLY A 39 -3.46 -21.53 5.30
CA GLY A 39 -4.14 -20.29 4.90
C GLY A 39 -3.44 -19.00 5.38
N ALA A 40 -2.68 -19.04 6.48
CA ALA A 40 -1.83 -17.92 6.90
C ALA A 40 -0.63 -17.72 5.95
N ARG A 41 -0.10 -18.81 5.38
CA ARG A 41 0.99 -18.75 4.38
C ARG A 41 0.50 -18.23 3.03
N ILE A 42 -0.68 -18.67 2.60
CA ILE A 42 -1.28 -18.19 1.35
C ILE A 42 -1.58 -16.69 1.45
N SER A 43 -2.17 -16.23 2.57
CA SER A 43 -2.45 -14.81 2.75
C SER A 43 -1.18 -13.96 2.83
N SER A 44 -0.09 -14.43 3.46
CA SER A 44 1.18 -13.70 3.43
C SER A 44 1.83 -13.64 2.04
N MET A 45 1.73 -14.73 1.25
CA MET A 45 2.16 -14.72 -0.14
C MET A 45 1.38 -13.72 -0.99
N ILE A 46 0.05 -13.67 -0.82
CA ILE A 46 -0.81 -12.70 -1.52
C ILE A 46 -0.44 -11.27 -1.12
N VAL A 47 -0.22 -10.99 0.17
CA VAL A 47 0.23 -9.67 0.65
C VAL A 47 1.55 -9.28 -0.01
N SER A 48 2.54 -10.19 -0.07
CA SER A 48 3.83 -9.91 -0.70
C SER A 48 3.69 -9.63 -2.19
N LEU A 49 2.84 -10.40 -2.90
CA LEU A 49 2.56 -10.19 -4.31
C LEU A 49 1.92 -8.80 -4.52
N LEU A 50 0.87 -8.48 -3.78
CA LEU A 50 0.18 -7.20 -3.89
C LEU A 50 1.08 -6.02 -3.53
N ALA A 51 1.97 -6.17 -2.54
CA ALA A 51 2.96 -5.14 -2.21
C ALA A 51 3.90 -4.86 -3.38
N THR A 52 4.42 -5.90 -4.06
CA THR A 52 5.30 -5.70 -5.23
C THR A 52 4.56 -5.00 -6.39
N ILE A 53 3.29 -5.30 -6.61
CA ILE A 53 2.47 -4.62 -7.62
C ILE A 53 2.25 -3.16 -7.23
N MET A 54 1.89 -2.90 -5.97
CA MET A 54 1.66 -1.54 -5.46
C MET A 54 2.90 -0.66 -5.63
N TYR A 55 4.10 -1.17 -5.31
CA TYR A 55 5.35 -0.45 -5.54
C TYR A 55 5.56 -0.14 -7.02
N ALA A 56 5.34 -1.10 -7.93
CA ALA A 56 5.46 -0.87 -9.36
C ALA A 56 4.51 0.24 -9.84
N VAL A 57 3.26 0.24 -9.39
CA VAL A 57 2.26 1.25 -9.78
C VAL A 57 2.63 2.64 -9.25
N ILE A 58 3.09 2.75 -8.00
CA ILE A 58 3.49 4.03 -7.41
C ILE A 58 4.64 4.66 -8.20
N TYR A 59 5.67 3.90 -8.56
CA TYR A 59 6.80 4.42 -9.33
C TYR A 59 6.38 4.86 -10.74
N SER A 60 5.46 4.14 -11.39
CA SER A 60 4.90 4.58 -12.67
C SER A 60 4.03 5.82 -12.52
N PHE A 61 3.19 5.92 -11.49
CA PHE A 61 2.24 7.04 -11.32
C PHE A 61 2.90 8.34 -10.86
N THR A 62 4.03 8.25 -10.16
CA THR A 62 4.74 9.43 -9.63
C THR A 62 5.11 10.47 -10.70
N PRO A 63 5.67 10.15 -11.88
CA PRO A 63 5.91 11.15 -12.92
C PRO A 63 4.61 11.79 -13.44
N GLU A 64 3.49 11.07 -13.52
CA GLU A 64 2.23 11.63 -14.05
C GLU A 64 1.63 12.72 -13.17
N LEU A 65 1.85 12.64 -11.86
CA LEU A 65 1.34 13.60 -10.88
C LEU A 65 2.07 14.95 -10.89
N PHE A 66 3.35 14.96 -11.28
CA PHE A 66 4.19 16.14 -11.14
C PHE A 66 4.48 16.82 -12.49
N PRO A 67 4.37 18.17 -12.57
CA PRO A 67 4.81 18.94 -13.72
C PRO A 67 6.32 18.77 -13.98
N PRO A 68 6.78 18.84 -15.24
CA PRO A 68 8.19 18.62 -15.61
C PRO A 68 9.20 19.42 -14.77
N SER A 69 8.84 20.66 -14.38
CA SER A 69 9.69 21.60 -13.66
C SER A 69 9.99 21.19 -12.20
N VAL A 70 9.12 20.41 -11.57
CA VAL A 70 9.21 20.04 -10.13
C VAL A 70 9.25 18.53 -9.88
N ARG A 71 9.31 17.72 -10.95
CA ARG A 71 9.35 16.24 -10.87
C ARG A 71 10.50 15.72 -10.02
N GLY A 72 11.70 16.30 -10.16
CA GLY A 72 12.89 15.85 -9.44
C GLY A 72 12.80 16.05 -7.92
N THR A 73 12.35 17.23 -7.48
CA THR A 73 12.20 17.55 -6.05
C THR A 73 11.04 16.79 -5.43
N GLY A 74 9.90 16.69 -6.12
CA GLY A 74 8.75 15.90 -5.65
C GLY A 74 9.08 14.42 -5.48
N TYR A 75 9.80 13.83 -6.45
CA TYR A 75 10.26 12.45 -6.35
C TYR A 75 11.26 12.23 -5.21
N GLY A 76 12.22 13.16 -5.06
CA GLY A 76 13.22 13.10 -3.98
C GLY A 76 12.61 13.15 -2.58
N ILE A 77 11.66 14.06 -2.35
CA ILE A 77 10.95 14.18 -1.06
C ILE A 77 10.12 12.93 -0.78
N SER A 78 9.37 12.43 -1.77
CA SER A 78 8.57 11.20 -1.63
C SER A 78 9.43 9.98 -1.29
N SER A 79 10.60 9.84 -1.92
CA SER A 79 11.55 8.78 -1.63
C SER A 79 12.15 8.90 -0.22
N ALA A 80 12.52 10.11 0.20
CA ALA A 80 13.03 10.37 1.54
C ALA A 80 11.98 10.02 2.62
N LEU A 81 10.72 10.41 2.40
CA LEU A 81 9.60 10.06 3.29
C LEU A 81 9.37 8.55 3.38
N SER A 82 9.47 7.83 2.26
CA SER A 82 9.36 6.36 2.25
C SER A 82 10.47 5.68 3.06
N ARG A 83 11.68 6.24 3.06
CA ARG A 83 12.78 5.72 3.88
C ARG A 83 12.59 6.04 5.37
N LEU A 84 12.16 7.26 5.69
CA LEU A 84 11.85 7.66 7.06
C LEU A 84 10.74 6.81 7.67
N SER A 85 9.65 6.57 6.92
CA SER A 85 8.57 5.70 7.38
C SER A 85 9.05 4.26 7.61
N GLY A 86 9.93 3.75 6.74
CA GLY A 86 10.56 2.44 6.92
C GLY A 86 11.43 2.32 8.18
N MET A 87 12.10 3.40 8.59
CA MET A 87 12.87 3.44 9.84
C MET A 87 11.99 3.54 11.09
N ILE A 88 10.91 4.32 11.03
CA ILE A 88 10.01 4.57 12.16
C ILE A 88 9.07 3.39 12.40
N ALA A 89 8.63 2.71 11.34
CA ALA A 89 7.67 1.60 11.41
C ALA A 89 8.04 0.50 12.43
N PRO A 90 9.24 -0.11 12.42
CA PRO A 90 9.58 -1.18 13.36
C PRO A 90 9.64 -0.69 14.82
N ILE A 91 10.07 0.56 15.06
CA ILE A 91 10.14 1.14 16.41
C ILE A 91 8.73 1.30 16.99
N VAL A 92 7.82 1.86 16.19
CA VAL A 92 6.42 2.05 16.59
C VAL A 92 5.74 0.70 16.77
N VAL A 93 5.85 -0.21 15.81
CA VAL A 93 5.24 -1.55 15.89
C VAL A 93 5.79 -2.31 17.10
N GLY A 94 7.10 -2.28 17.36
CA GLY A 94 7.71 -2.94 18.52
C GLY A 94 7.17 -2.41 19.84
N ARG A 95 7.03 -1.08 19.99
CA ARG A 95 6.43 -0.46 21.19
C ARG A 95 4.95 -0.79 21.33
N PHE A 96 4.20 -0.80 20.22
CA PHE A 96 2.79 -1.16 20.22
C PHE A 96 2.57 -2.62 20.59
N ILE A 97 3.43 -3.56 20.16
CA ILE A 97 3.35 -4.97 20.56
C ILE A 97 3.71 -5.16 22.04
N ALA A 98 4.59 -4.33 22.60
CA ALA A 98 4.95 -4.40 24.01
C ALA A 98 3.82 -3.94 24.95
N ILE A 99 2.97 -3.02 24.48
CA ILE A 99 1.85 -2.44 25.25
C ILE A 99 0.52 -3.14 24.93
N LEU A 100 0.34 -3.59 23.67
CA LEU A 100 -0.87 -4.20 23.14
C LEU A 100 -0.58 -5.58 22.55
N ASN A 101 -1.58 -6.45 22.51
CA ASN A 101 -1.46 -7.76 21.85
C ASN A 101 -1.20 -7.63 20.33
N ILE A 102 -0.52 -8.63 19.75
CA ILE A 102 -0.21 -8.71 18.31
C ILE A 102 -1.46 -8.52 17.43
N ARG A 103 -2.60 -9.03 17.91
CA ARG A 103 -3.88 -8.99 17.21
C ARG A 103 -4.42 -7.56 17.08
N SER A 104 -4.20 -6.72 18.10
CA SER A 104 -4.61 -5.32 18.12
C SER A 104 -3.81 -4.48 17.14
N VAL A 105 -2.51 -4.74 17.03
CA VAL A 105 -1.62 -4.04 16.09
C VAL A 105 -2.00 -4.34 14.64
N LEU A 106 -2.38 -5.57 14.34
CA LEU A 106 -2.85 -5.96 13.01
C LEU A 106 -4.15 -5.25 12.61
N TRP A 107 -5.09 -5.04 13.56
CA TRP A 107 -6.30 -4.25 13.31
C TRP A 107 -5.98 -2.78 12.95
N ILE A 108 -5.02 -2.17 13.63
CA ILE A 108 -4.58 -0.80 13.35
C ILE A 108 -4.01 -0.70 11.93
N SER A 109 -3.22 -1.68 11.49
CA SER A 109 -2.71 -1.75 10.11
C SER A 109 -3.83 -1.82 9.08
N ILE A 110 -4.88 -2.62 9.32
CA ILE A 110 -6.04 -2.72 8.43
C ILE A 110 -6.72 -1.36 8.29
N ILE A 111 -6.96 -0.66 9.40
CA ILE A 111 -7.60 0.66 9.39
C ILE A 111 -6.75 1.66 8.59
N SER A 112 -5.43 1.62 8.75
CA SER A 112 -4.51 2.47 7.98
C SER A 112 -4.58 2.20 6.47
N PHE A 113 -4.65 0.93 6.06
CA PHE A 113 -4.79 0.57 4.64
C PHE A 113 -6.14 1.02 4.06
N PHE A 114 -7.23 0.85 4.80
CA PHE A 114 -8.55 1.35 4.39
C PHE A 114 -8.59 2.87 4.30
N LEU A 115 -8.00 3.58 5.26
CA LEU A 115 -7.89 5.04 5.21
C LEU A 115 -7.08 5.49 3.99
N SER A 116 -5.96 4.81 3.71
CA SER A 116 -5.15 5.07 2.52
C SER A 116 -5.95 4.85 1.23
N THR A 117 -6.78 3.81 1.16
CA THR A 117 -7.68 3.60 0.03
C THR A 117 -8.65 4.78 -0.13
N VAL A 118 -9.31 5.22 0.94
CA VAL A 118 -10.28 6.33 0.87
C VAL A 118 -9.60 7.61 0.39
N LEU A 119 -8.40 7.90 0.86
CA LEU A 119 -7.61 9.04 0.39
C LEU A 119 -7.26 8.92 -1.09
N MET A 120 -6.86 7.72 -1.55
CA MET A 120 -6.60 7.46 -2.97
C MET A 120 -7.85 7.60 -3.83
N ILE A 121 -9.03 7.24 -3.33
CA ILE A 121 -10.31 7.46 -4.03
C ILE A 121 -10.66 8.96 -4.08
N LYS A 122 -10.29 9.76 -3.08
CA LYS A 122 -10.50 11.22 -3.14
C LYS A 122 -9.53 11.91 -4.09
N LEU A 123 -8.24 11.54 -4.03
CA LEU A 123 -7.25 11.96 -5.03
C LEU A 123 -7.67 11.50 -6.44
N SER A 124 -8.31 10.31 -6.47
CA SER A 124 -9.20 9.66 -7.44
C SER A 124 -10.19 10.54 -8.23
N LEU A 125 -10.63 11.63 -7.62
CA LEU A 125 -11.75 12.43 -8.15
C LEU A 125 -11.30 13.84 -8.53
N ILE A 126 -10.18 14.31 -7.97
CA ILE A 126 -9.66 15.67 -8.20
C ILE A 126 -8.95 15.81 -9.55
N GLY A 127 -8.12 14.84 -9.96
CA GLY A 127 -7.42 14.86 -11.26
C GLY A 127 -8.30 14.57 -12.49
N THR A 128 -9.63 14.74 -12.38
CA THR A 128 -10.63 14.51 -13.44
C THR A 128 -11.30 15.82 -13.90
N LYS A 129 -10.74 16.97 -13.52
CA LYS A 129 -11.09 18.29 -14.04
C LYS A 129 -9.91 18.86 -14.82
#